data_AF-A0A9D1ZHY9-F1
#
_entry.id   AF-A0A9D1ZHY9-F1
#
_cell.length_a   1.000
_cell.length_b   1.000
_cell.length_c   1.000
_cell.angle_alpha   90.00
_cell.angle_beta   90.00
_cell.angle_gamma   90.00
#
_symmetry.space_group_name_H-M   'P 1'
#
loop_
_entity.id
_entity.type
_entity.pdbx_description
1 polymer ?
#
loop_
_entity_poly.entity_id
_entity_poly.type
_entity_poly.pdbx_seq_one_letter_code
_entity_poly.pdbx_strand_id
1 'polypeptide(L)'
;MKKKLFAYLLALVGMATFSACTEEAGTEPGGDSQPSVVLYQYTVSANEGNADNDTHLRVAVNNQVSDIYYLAEPTDTHDAYIESNGEEAYSQYVVDNGTQATVTDGVADFYVTGLFGAYTITVVGVGHNNSLCAANATFFGYTWNTLATGRVVAALLDGTFEFTVAPGFTLQQRDDNPDVYRIPNLYGNGNHLIIQAQGEPQTETDDFFQQEGVSYKTVVFETMGTPYSYGDYGQISLSDYATYAGDQSYLYYNRLYANNYLYAQSIYTVSAGYLAQGYVQFVPD
;
A
#
# COMPACT_ATOMS: atom_id res chain seq x y z
N MET A 1 18.65 20.73 -18.27
CA MET A 1 18.95 20.68 -16.83
C MET A 1 18.16 19.53 -16.23
N LYS A 2 18.85 18.53 -15.67
CA LYS A 2 18.25 17.32 -15.11
C LYS A 2 17.48 17.69 -13.83
N LYS A 3 16.16 17.49 -13.83
CA LYS A 3 15.36 17.48 -12.60
C LYS A 3 14.84 16.05 -12.42
N LYS A 4 15.56 15.30 -11.58
CA LYS A 4 15.05 14.09 -10.95
C LYS A 4 14.19 14.54 -9.78
N LEU A 5 12.91 14.23 -9.77
CA LEU A 5 12.09 14.09 -8.57
C LEU A 5 10.73 13.52 -8.98
N PHE A 6 10.14 12.70 -8.10
CA PHE A 6 8.88 11.95 -8.26
C PHE A 6 9.02 10.54 -8.86
N ALA A 7 9.84 9.74 -8.19
CA ALA A 7 9.49 8.34 -7.95
C ALA A 7 8.89 8.31 -6.53
N TYR A 8 7.57 8.41 -6.42
CA TYR A 8 6.83 8.09 -5.20
C TYR A 8 5.82 7.01 -5.56
N LEU A 9 6.34 5.80 -5.79
CA LEU A 9 5.57 4.58 -5.61
C LEU A 9 6.30 3.74 -4.56
N LEU A 10 5.54 3.41 -3.52
CA LEU A 10 5.95 2.55 -2.41
C LEU A 10 6.52 1.23 -2.93
N ALA A 11 7.82 1.06 -2.74
CA ALA A 11 8.46 -0.23 -2.56
C ALA A 11 9.51 -0.05 -1.47
N LEU A 12 9.07 0.24 -0.25
CA LEU A 12 9.94 0.24 0.92
C LEU A 12 9.91 -1.17 1.53
N VAL A 13 10.77 -2.03 1.01
CA VAL A 13 11.26 -3.21 1.75
C VAL A 13 12.19 -2.67 2.83
N GLY A 14 11.61 -2.26 3.96
CA GLY A 14 12.35 -1.83 5.13
C GLY A 14 12.57 -3.01 6.07
N MET A 15 13.78 -3.58 6.09
CA MET A 15 14.25 -4.31 7.27
C MET A 15 14.53 -3.27 8.36
N ALA A 16 13.59 -3.03 9.25
CA ALA A 16 13.85 -2.27 10.47
C ALA A 16 14.37 -3.23 11.55
N THR A 17 15.68 -3.41 11.62
CA THR A 17 16.33 -4.05 12.78
C THR A 17 16.85 -2.96 13.70
N PHE A 18 16.10 -2.63 14.75
CA PHE A 18 16.64 -1.98 15.94
C PHE A 18 16.66 -3.02 17.04
N SER A 19 17.68 -3.88 17.00
CA SER A 19 17.92 -4.85 18.07
C SER A 19 18.39 -4.07 19.30
N ALA A 20 17.49 -3.82 20.26
CA ALA A 20 17.88 -3.40 21.61
C ALA A 20 18.39 -4.59 22.46
N CYS A 21 18.61 -5.75 21.84
CA CYS A 21 19.36 -6.85 22.43
C CYS A 21 20.74 -6.30 22.82
N THR A 22 21.05 -6.23 24.12
CA THR A 22 22.39 -5.87 24.62
C THR A 22 23.42 -6.77 23.92
N GLU A 23 24.25 -6.19 23.06
CA GLU A 23 25.31 -6.93 22.36
C GLU A 23 26.32 -7.48 23.37
N GLU A 24 26.23 -8.77 23.67
CA GLU A 24 27.39 -9.56 24.06
C GLU A 24 27.50 -10.72 23.05
N ALA A 25 27.91 -10.38 21.83
CA ALA A 25 28.02 -11.30 20.71
C ALA A 25 29.12 -12.35 20.97
N GLY A 26 28.71 -13.56 21.33
CA GLY A 26 29.56 -14.76 21.28
C GLY A 26 29.55 -15.35 19.87
N THR A 27 30.72 -15.50 19.25
CA THR A 27 30.89 -15.94 17.85
C THR A 27 30.74 -17.45 17.62
N GLU A 28 29.99 -18.18 18.45
CA GLU A 28 29.81 -19.63 18.33
C GLU A 28 28.36 -20.04 18.02
N PRO A 29 28.12 -20.81 16.94
CA PRO A 29 26.80 -21.36 16.65
C PRO A 29 26.31 -22.28 17.79
N GLY A 30 25.25 -21.86 18.49
CA GLY A 30 24.61 -22.62 19.56
C GLY A 30 24.85 -22.11 20.99
N GLY A 31 25.49 -20.96 21.18
CA GLY A 31 25.88 -20.43 22.49
C GLY A 31 25.23 -19.12 22.95
N ASP A 32 24.33 -18.50 22.17
CA ASP A 32 23.69 -17.25 22.60
C ASP A 32 22.83 -17.49 23.84
N SER A 33 23.18 -16.83 24.94
CA SER A 33 22.46 -16.92 26.22
C SER A 33 21.28 -15.93 26.30
N GLN A 34 21.14 -15.06 25.30
CA GLN A 34 20.13 -14.00 25.25
C GLN A 34 19.05 -14.30 24.21
N PRO A 35 17.78 -13.92 24.47
CA PRO A 35 16.71 -13.99 23.47
C PRO A 35 17.04 -13.08 22.29
N SER A 36 16.71 -13.55 21.10
CA SER A 36 16.86 -12.78 19.87
C SER A 36 15.58 -12.86 19.05
N VAL A 37 15.17 -11.70 18.51
CA VAL A 37 14.02 -11.55 17.63
C VAL A 37 14.43 -10.81 16.36
N VAL A 38 13.99 -11.31 15.21
CA VAL A 38 14.16 -10.65 13.91
C VAL A 38 12.80 -10.46 13.29
N LEU A 39 12.40 -9.21 13.08
CA LEU A 39 11.09 -8.83 12.56
C LEU A 39 11.17 -8.55 11.06
N TYR A 40 10.30 -9.21 10.30
CA TYR A 40 10.06 -8.95 8.89
C TYR A 40 8.63 -8.45 8.71
N GLN A 41 8.48 -7.42 7.87
CA GLN A 41 7.20 -6.83 7.53
C GLN A 41 6.92 -7.01 6.04
N TYR A 42 5.69 -7.42 5.74
CA TYR A 42 5.22 -7.64 4.38
C TYR A 42 3.91 -6.87 4.14
N THR A 43 3.73 -6.43 2.90
CA THR A 43 2.44 -5.96 2.41
C THR A 43 1.48 -7.13 2.33
N VAL A 44 0.24 -6.93 2.80
CA VAL A 44 -0.82 -7.92 2.70
C VAL A 44 -1.32 -7.99 1.26
N SER A 45 -1.48 -9.19 0.71
CA SER A 45 -2.10 -9.32 -0.60
C SER A 45 -3.60 -9.07 -0.53
N ALA A 46 -4.18 -8.65 -1.65
CA ALA A 46 -5.61 -8.39 -1.79
C ALA A 46 -6.54 -9.56 -1.39
N ASN A 47 -6.03 -10.80 -1.38
CA ASN A 47 -6.78 -11.99 -0.98
C ASN A 47 -6.65 -12.31 0.51
N GLU A 48 -5.73 -11.68 1.21
CA GLU A 48 -5.40 -11.93 2.62
C GLU A 48 -5.93 -10.82 3.54
N GLY A 49 -6.11 -9.60 3.03
CA GLY A 49 -6.63 -8.48 3.81
C GLY A 49 -6.57 -7.15 3.05
N ASN A 50 -6.65 -6.04 3.79
CA ASN A 50 -6.64 -4.69 3.26
C ASN A 50 -5.21 -4.12 3.28
N ALA A 51 -4.52 -4.13 2.14
CA ALA A 51 -3.15 -3.63 2.03
C ALA A 51 -2.95 -2.17 2.47
N ASP A 52 -4.01 -1.35 2.50
CA ASP A 52 -3.94 0.03 2.97
C ASP A 52 -3.90 0.17 4.49
N ASN A 53 -4.41 -0.82 5.24
CA ASN A 53 -4.62 -0.71 6.69
C ASN A 53 -4.18 -1.96 7.47
N ASP A 54 -3.70 -2.97 6.77
CA ASP A 54 -3.26 -4.24 7.34
C ASP A 54 -1.83 -4.55 6.89
N THR A 55 -1.04 -5.17 7.77
CA THR A 55 0.31 -5.65 7.49
C THR A 55 0.50 -7.09 7.97
N HIS A 56 1.33 -7.85 7.26
CA HIS A 56 1.72 -9.21 7.66
C HIS A 56 3.11 -9.16 8.27
N LEU A 57 3.27 -9.69 9.48
CA LEU A 57 4.53 -9.74 10.20
C LEU A 57 4.99 -11.18 10.37
N ARG A 58 6.27 -11.40 10.09
CA ARG A 58 7.00 -12.63 10.43
C ARG A 58 8.08 -12.31 11.44
N VAL A 59 8.14 -13.09 12.50
CA VAL A 59 9.15 -12.97 13.55
C VAL A 59 9.94 -14.26 13.59
N ALA A 60 11.24 -14.18 13.33
CA ALA A 60 12.16 -15.29 13.55
C ALA A 60 12.82 -15.15 14.93
N VAL A 61 12.88 -16.23 15.68
CA VAL A 61 13.42 -16.25 17.05
C VAL A 61 14.51 -17.31 17.22
N ASN A 62 15.43 -17.09 18.15
CA ASN A 62 16.37 -18.13 18.57
C ASN A 62 15.74 -19.06 19.62
N ASN A 63 16.48 -20.11 19.99
CA ASN A 63 16.02 -21.10 20.97
C ASN A 63 15.97 -20.59 22.43
N GLN A 64 16.37 -19.34 22.69
CA GLN A 64 16.30 -18.75 24.02
C GLN A 64 14.97 -18.04 24.29
N VAL A 65 14.18 -17.74 23.27
CA VAL A 65 12.84 -17.15 23.41
C VAL A 65 11.84 -18.22 23.85
N SER A 66 11.10 -17.96 24.92
CA SER A 66 9.97 -18.78 25.35
C SER A 66 8.66 -18.29 24.72
N ASP A 67 8.46 -16.98 24.66
CA ASP A 67 7.20 -16.36 24.25
C ASP A 67 7.44 -15.09 23.43
N ILE A 68 6.48 -14.78 22.55
CA ILE A 68 6.45 -13.55 21.76
C ILE A 68 5.16 -12.80 22.03
N TYR A 69 5.27 -11.51 22.29
CA TYR A 69 4.15 -10.58 22.41
C TYR A 69 4.30 -9.47 21.40
N TYR A 70 3.18 -8.97 20.88
CA TYR A 70 3.18 -7.80 20.01
C TYR A 70 2.09 -6.81 20.39
N LEU A 71 2.36 -5.53 20.15
CA LEU A 71 1.42 -4.45 20.36
C LEU A 71 1.57 -3.43 19.22
N ALA A 72 0.45 -2.99 18.66
CA ALA A 72 0.40 -1.97 17.63
C ALA A 72 -0.35 -0.77 18.16
N GLU A 73 0.29 0.40 18.17
CA GLU A 73 -0.27 1.64 18.69
C GLU A 73 0.03 2.81 17.76
N PRO A 74 -0.77 3.89 17.81
CA PRO A 74 -0.41 5.13 17.14
C PRO A 74 1.01 5.56 17.54
N THR A 75 1.84 5.93 16.57
CA THR A 75 3.27 6.23 16.79
C THR A 75 3.48 7.29 17.89
N ASP A 76 2.65 8.33 17.93
CA ASP A 76 2.73 9.37 18.96
C ASP A 76 2.46 8.84 20.38
N THR A 77 1.63 7.80 20.52
CA THR A 77 1.35 7.17 21.83
C THR A 77 2.53 6.31 22.29
N HIS A 78 3.10 5.52 21.38
CA HIS A 78 4.32 4.75 21.60
C HIS A 78 5.48 5.67 22.05
N ASP A 79 5.73 6.73 21.27
CA ASP A 79 6.86 7.64 21.51
C ASP A 79 6.71 8.39 22.83
N ALA A 80 5.51 8.87 23.15
CA ALA A 80 5.22 9.53 24.43
C ALA A 80 5.43 8.59 25.64
N TYR A 81 5.11 7.30 25.51
CA TYR A 81 5.34 6.33 26.58
C TYR A 81 6.84 6.13 26.81
N ILE A 82 7.62 5.91 25.74
CA ILE A 82 9.07 5.71 25.84
C ILE A 82 9.75 6.96 26.41
N GLU A 83 9.38 8.16 25.97
CA GLU A 83 9.93 9.41 26.50
C GLU A 83 9.70 9.53 28.02
N SER A 84 8.53 9.08 28.49
CA SER A 84 8.14 9.20 29.90
C SER A 84 8.72 8.10 30.80
N ASN A 85 8.89 6.87 30.28
CA ASN A 85 9.15 5.68 31.09
C ASN A 85 10.40 4.89 30.68
N GLY A 86 10.94 5.12 29.48
CA GLY A 86 12.07 4.39 28.91
C GLY A 86 11.67 3.12 28.13
N GLU A 87 12.59 2.63 27.30
CA GLU A 87 12.39 1.49 26.39
C GLU A 87 12.20 0.15 27.13
N GLU A 88 12.90 -0.06 28.25
CA GLU A 88 12.75 -1.27 29.08
C GLU A 88 11.34 -1.37 29.68
N ALA A 89 10.83 -0.26 30.21
CA ALA A 89 9.48 -0.19 30.75
C ALA A 89 8.41 -0.39 29.66
N TYR A 90 8.67 0.10 28.44
CA TYR A 90 7.78 -0.13 27.31
C TYR A 90 7.80 -1.60 26.84
N SER A 91 8.96 -2.25 26.85
CA SER A 91 9.05 -3.69 26.52
C SER A 91 8.22 -4.55 27.48
N GLN A 92 8.24 -4.24 28.78
CA GLN A 92 7.35 -4.90 29.74
C GLN A 92 5.88 -4.55 29.51
N TYR A 93 5.57 -3.29 29.17
CA TYR A 93 4.22 -2.86 28.82
C TYR A 93 3.62 -3.67 27.66
N VAL A 94 4.43 -3.96 26.63
CA VAL A 94 4.03 -4.82 25.49
C VAL A 94 3.78 -6.26 25.93
N VAL A 95 4.58 -6.82 26.84
CA VAL A 95 4.32 -8.17 27.40
C VAL A 95 3.01 -8.20 28.18
N ASP A 96 2.73 -7.15 28.95
CA ASP A 96 1.56 -7.12 29.85
C ASP A 96 0.24 -6.78 29.12
N ASN A 97 0.30 -6.00 28.04
CA ASN A 97 -0.89 -5.45 27.36
C ASN A 97 -1.02 -5.88 25.89
N GLY A 98 0.03 -6.49 25.33
CA GLY A 98 0.05 -6.96 23.95
C GLY A 98 -0.68 -8.29 23.75
N THR A 99 -0.63 -8.75 22.50
CA THR A 99 -1.17 -10.06 22.10
C THR A 99 -0.02 -11.06 22.00
N GLN A 100 -0.19 -12.23 22.60
CA GLN A 100 0.79 -13.32 22.46
C GLN A 100 0.69 -13.94 21.06
N ALA A 101 1.80 -14.04 20.34
CA ALA A 101 1.88 -14.72 19.06
C ALA A 101 2.31 -16.19 19.25
N THR A 102 1.75 -17.09 18.45
CA THR A 102 2.15 -18.51 18.47
C THR A 102 3.43 -18.70 17.66
N VAL A 103 4.46 -19.26 18.29
CA VAL A 103 5.73 -19.63 17.63
C VAL A 103 5.69 -21.11 17.26
N THR A 104 5.96 -21.42 15.99
CA THR A 104 6.13 -22.79 15.48
C THR A 104 7.47 -22.86 14.75
N ASP A 105 8.31 -23.84 15.10
CA ASP A 105 9.63 -24.05 14.50
C ASP A 105 10.51 -22.78 14.45
N GLY A 106 10.48 -21.98 15.53
CA GLY A 106 11.27 -20.75 15.66
C GLY A 106 10.73 -19.55 14.88
N VAL A 107 9.49 -19.64 14.37
CA VAL A 107 8.85 -18.55 13.61
C VAL A 107 7.43 -18.28 14.13
N ALA A 108 7.07 -17.02 14.23
CA ALA A 108 5.68 -16.57 14.37
C ALA A 108 5.27 -15.78 13.12
N ASP A 109 4.08 -16.06 12.59
CA ASP A 109 3.48 -15.35 11.46
C ASP A 109 2.08 -14.86 11.86
N PHE A 110 1.81 -13.57 11.71
CA PHE A 110 0.53 -12.97 12.08
C PHE A 110 0.21 -11.68 11.32
N TYR A 111 -1.08 -11.35 11.23
CA TYR A 111 -1.55 -10.11 10.65
C TYR A 111 -1.85 -9.09 11.74
N VAL A 112 -1.52 -7.83 11.47
CA VAL A 112 -1.95 -6.68 12.26
C VAL A 112 -2.86 -5.85 11.36
N THR A 113 -4.11 -5.66 11.78
CA THR A 113 -5.18 -5.13 10.92
C THR A 113 -5.80 -3.86 11.49
N GLY A 114 -6.40 -3.05 10.62
CA GLY A 114 -7.16 -1.86 11.03
C GLY A 114 -6.29 -0.71 11.56
N LEU A 115 -5.08 -0.60 11.03
CA LEU A 115 -4.14 0.48 11.33
C LEU A 115 -4.52 1.68 10.45
N PHE A 116 -4.89 2.81 11.06
CA PHE A 116 -5.27 4.04 10.36
C PHE A 116 -4.37 5.20 10.81
N GLY A 117 -3.60 5.78 9.89
CA GLY A 117 -2.54 6.73 10.22
C GLY A 117 -1.23 6.06 10.63
N ALA A 118 -0.33 6.81 11.26
CA ALA A 118 0.99 6.33 11.67
C ALA A 118 0.90 5.41 12.89
N TYR A 119 1.37 4.18 12.75
CA TYR A 119 1.46 3.17 13.81
C TYR A 119 2.88 2.67 13.97
N THR A 120 3.26 2.42 15.22
CA THR A 120 4.43 1.63 15.59
C THR A 120 3.95 0.28 16.11
N ILE A 121 4.53 -0.78 15.56
CA ILE A 121 4.25 -2.16 15.96
C ILE A 121 5.49 -2.70 16.64
N THR A 122 5.38 -2.97 17.93
CA THR A 122 6.47 -3.50 18.74
C THR A 122 6.25 -4.97 18.99
N VAL A 123 7.30 -5.77 18.76
CA VAL A 123 7.34 -7.20 19.08
C VAL A 123 8.39 -7.41 20.16
N VAL A 124 8.03 -8.11 21.23
CA VAL A 124 8.92 -8.45 22.34
C VAL A 124 9.02 -9.96 22.47
N GLY A 125 10.25 -10.47 22.38
CA GLY A 125 10.60 -11.83 22.77
C GLY A 125 10.98 -11.89 24.23
N VAL A 126 10.32 -12.78 24.97
CA VAL A 126 10.62 -13.10 26.36
C VAL A 126 11.56 -14.30 26.37
N GLY A 127 12.73 -14.15 26.96
CA GLY A 127 13.69 -15.23 27.15
C GLY A 127 13.29 -16.14 28.31
N HIS A 128 13.76 -17.40 28.30
CA HIS A 128 13.54 -18.34 29.41
C HIS A 128 14.08 -17.85 30.77
N ASN A 129 15.00 -16.89 30.76
CA ASN A 129 15.56 -16.21 31.93
C ASN A 129 14.82 -14.90 32.29
N ASN A 130 13.66 -14.63 31.68
CA ASN A 130 12.88 -13.39 31.77
C ASN A 130 13.57 -12.13 31.21
N SER A 131 14.66 -12.27 30.46
CA SER A 131 15.19 -11.13 29.68
C SER A 131 14.28 -10.82 28.50
N LEU A 132 14.26 -9.57 28.05
CA LEU A 132 13.41 -9.10 26.96
C LEU A 132 14.30 -8.64 25.80
N CYS A 133 13.91 -8.96 24.56
CA CYS A 133 14.44 -8.29 23.39
C CYS A 133 13.29 -7.84 22.50
N ALA A 134 13.34 -6.57 22.07
CA ALA A 134 12.29 -5.93 21.29
C ALA A 134 12.76 -5.64 19.86
N ALA A 135 11.82 -5.64 18.93
CA ALA A 135 11.98 -5.13 17.56
C ALA A 135 10.73 -4.35 17.15
N ASN A 136 10.91 -3.32 16.31
CA ASN A 136 9.83 -2.43 15.88
C ASN A 136 9.67 -2.44 14.37
N ALA A 137 8.44 -2.36 13.91
CA ALA A 137 8.06 -2.00 12.55
C ALA A 137 7.16 -0.76 12.59
N THR A 138 7.14 0.01 11.50
CA THR A 138 6.20 1.12 11.35
C THR A 138 5.25 0.85 10.20
N PHE A 139 4.04 1.37 10.32
CA PHE A 139 3.03 1.24 9.27
C PHE A 139 2.26 2.55 9.18
N PHE A 140 1.89 2.96 7.97
CA PHE A 140 1.01 4.10 7.77
C PHE A 140 -0.26 3.65 7.05
N GLY A 141 -1.37 3.71 7.77
CA GLY A 141 -2.67 3.36 7.24
C GLY A 141 -3.38 4.50 6.53
N TYR A 142 -4.02 4.22 5.40
CA TYR A 142 -4.74 5.24 4.63
C TYR A 142 -6.25 5.20 4.84
N THR A 143 -6.83 6.38 5.09
CA THR A 143 -8.27 6.63 5.00
C THR A 143 -8.63 7.31 3.68
N TRP A 144 -9.86 7.06 3.25
CA TRP A 144 -10.36 7.46 1.94
C TRP A 144 -11.78 8.01 2.04
N ASN A 145 -11.96 9.25 1.59
CA ASN A 145 -13.25 9.91 1.47
C ASN A 145 -13.93 9.54 0.15
N THR A 146 -15.20 9.14 0.21
CA THR A 146 -16.00 8.91 -1.01
C THR A 146 -16.46 10.25 -1.58
N LEU A 147 -16.03 10.57 -2.81
CA LEU A 147 -16.42 11.80 -3.52
C LEU A 147 -17.71 11.63 -4.30
N ALA A 148 -17.88 10.47 -4.94
CA ALA A 148 -19.06 10.17 -5.75
C ALA A 148 -19.30 8.65 -5.81
N THR A 149 -20.57 8.28 -5.96
CA THR A 149 -20.98 6.96 -6.47
C THR A 149 -21.24 7.08 -7.96
N GLY A 150 -21.02 6.02 -8.72
CA GLY A 150 -21.19 6.04 -10.15
C GLY A 150 -21.00 4.67 -10.79
N ARG A 151 -20.79 4.71 -12.10
CA ARG A 151 -20.42 3.56 -12.93
C ARG A 151 -19.00 3.72 -13.46
N VAL A 152 -18.33 2.60 -13.65
CA VAL A 152 -17.05 2.56 -14.38
C VAL A 152 -17.27 1.99 -15.77
N VAL A 153 -16.47 2.42 -16.73
CA VAL A 153 -16.31 1.79 -18.04
C VAL A 153 -14.82 1.58 -18.24
N ALA A 154 -14.40 0.35 -18.48
CA ALA A 154 -13.02 0.05 -18.90
C ALA A 154 -13.08 -0.72 -20.21
N ALA A 155 -12.62 -0.14 -21.32
CA ALA A 155 -12.81 -0.74 -22.64
C ALA A 155 -11.58 -0.62 -23.52
N LEU A 156 -11.46 -1.49 -24.51
CA LEU A 156 -10.48 -1.36 -25.59
C LEU A 156 -10.97 -0.37 -26.65
N LEU A 157 -10.06 0.41 -27.22
CA LEU A 157 -10.41 1.42 -28.24
C LEU A 157 -10.85 0.81 -29.56
N ASP A 158 -10.47 -0.44 -29.85
CA ASP A 158 -10.90 -1.16 -31.04
C ASP A 158 -12.32 -1.74 -30.92
N GLY A 159 -12.98 -1.55 -29.76
CA GLY A 159 -14.34 -2.00 -29.49
C GLY A 159 -14.48 -3.51 -29.34
N THR A 160 -13.38 -4.27 -29.32
CA THR A 160 -13.41 -5.74 -29.22
C THR A 160 -13.70 -6.23 -27.80
N PHE A 161 -13.56 -5.36 -26.80
CA PHE A 161 -13.77 -5.69 -25.40
C PHE A 161 -14.22 -4.45 -24.61
N GLU A 162 -15.28 -4.61 -23.83
CA GLU A 162 -15.77 -3.65 -22.85
C GLU A 162 -15.96 -4.39 -21.52
N PHE A 163 -15.17 -4.02 -20.52
CA PHE A 163 -15.28 -4.50 -19.16
C PHE A 163 -16.23 -3.60 -18.36
N THR A 164 -17.18 -4.29 -17.72
CA THR A 164 -17.98 -3.88 -16.57
C THR A 164 -18.53 -2.47 -16.60
N VAL A 165 -19.72 -2.33 -17.19
CA VAL A 165 -20.70 -1.33 -16.80
C VAL A 165 -21.49 -1.90 -15.61
N ALA A 166 -20.95 -1.80 -14.39
CA ALA A 166 -21.73 -2.10 -13.19
C ALA A 166 -21.97 -0.81 -12.39
N PRO A 167 -23.20 -0.55 -11.93
CA PRO A 167 -23.48 0.57 -11.03
C PRO A 167 -22.90 0.30 -9.63
N GLY A 168 -22.65 1.35 -8.86
CA GLY A 168 -22.26 1.25 -7.45
C GLY A 168 -20.75 1.25 -7.19
N PHE A 169 -19.94 1.62 -8.19
CA PHE A 169 -18.54 1.99 -7.93
C PHE A 169 -18.47 3.34 -7.24
N THR A 170 -17.37 3.60 -6.54
CA THR A 170 -17.11 4.90 -5.92
C THR A 170 -15.82 5.49 -6.45
N LEU A 171 -15.79 6.81 -6.65
CA LEU A 171 -14.54 7.55 -6.70
C LEU A 171 -14.19 8.00 -5.28
N GLN A 172 -13.00 7.68 -4.83
CA GLN A 172 -12.51 8.06 -3.52
C GLN A 172 -11.27 8.94 -3.62
N GLN A 173 -11.07 9.83 -2.64
CA GLN A 173 -9.88 10.67 -2.49
C GLN A 173 -9.23 10.36 -1.15
N ARG A 174 -7.91 10.35 -1.12
CA ARG A 174 -7.16 10.07 0.11
C ARG A 174 -7.20 11.28 1.04
N ASP A 175 -7.38 11.03 2.33
CA ASP A 175 -7.65 12.11 3.29
C ASP A 175 -6.40 12.95 3.59
N ASP A 176 -5.23 12.31 3.62
CA ASP A 176 -3.92 12.96 3.83
C ASP A 176 -3.39 13.64 2.57
N ASN A 177 -3.92 13.31 1.39
CA ASN A 177 -3.43 13.80 0.11
C ASN A 177 -4.55 14.03 -0.91
N PRO A 178 -4.96 15.30 -1.13
CA PRO A 178 -6.06 15.66 -2.03
C PRO A 178 -5.73 15.45 -3.52
N ASP A 179 -4.51 15.05 -3.86
CA ASP A 179 -4.13 14.71 -5.23
C ASP A 179 -4.10 13.19 -5.47
N VAL A 180 -4.38 12.37 -4.47
CA VAL A 180 -4.47 10.91 -4.63
C VAL A 180 -5.93 10.49 -4.60
N TYR A 181 -6.33 9.77 -5.65
CA TYR A 181 -7.67 9.23 -5.83
C TYR A 181 -7.60 7.73 -6.06
N ARG A 182 -8.73 7.06 -5.92
CA ARG A 182 -8.87 5.68 -6.37
C ARG A 182 -10.28 5.33 -6.81
N ILE A 183 -10.33 4.31 -7.66
CA ILE A 183 -11.53 3.51 -7.88
C ILE A 183 -11.27 2.16 -7.20
N PRO A 184 -11.91 1.89 -6.04
CA PRO A 184 -11.61 0.70 -5.30
C PRO A 184 -12.15 -0.55 -6.01
N ASN A 185 -11.38 -1.64 -5.98
CA ASN A 185 -11.79 -2.95 -6.46
C ASN A 185 -12.23 -2.98 -7.93
N LEU A 186 -11.63 -2.10 -8.77
CA LEU A 186 -11.94 -2.03 -10.19
C LEU A 186 -11.83 -3.41 -10.85
N TYR A 187 -10.78 -4.16 -10.50
CA TYR A 187 -10.56 -5.51 -11.01
C TYR A 187 -10.68 -6.58 -9.91
N GLY A 188 -11.65 -6.42 -9.00
CA GLY A 188 -11.89 -7.34 -7.89
C GLY A 188 -11.21 -6.91 -6.60
N ASN A 189 -11.43 -7.68 -5.52
CA ASN A 189 -11.00 -7.31 -4.17
C ASN A 189 -9.51 -6.94 -4.13
N GLY A 190 -9.18 -5.83 -3.45
CA GLY A 190 -7.84 -5.25 -3.30
C GLY A 190 -7.15 -4.78 -4.59
N ASN A 191 -7.79 -4.92 -5.77
CA ASN A 191 -7.27 -4.43 -7.04
C ASN A 191 -7.88 -3.05 -7.34
N HIS A 192 -7.44 -2.06 -6.56
CA HIS A 192 -7.83 -0.66 -6.73
C HIS A 192 -7.07 -0.03 -7.91
N LEU A 193 -7.72 0.85 -8.67
CA LEU A 193 -7.02 1.77 -9.57
C LEU A 193 -6.64 3.01 -8.76
N ILE A 194 -5.34 3.23 -8.51
CA ILE A 194 -4.84 4.41 -7.82
C ILE A 194 -4.45 5.48 -8.85
N ILE A 195 -4.92 6.70 -8.66
CA ILE A 195 -4.80 7.80 -9.61
C ILE A 195 -4.17 8.99 -8.90
N GLN A 196 -3.16 9.58 -9.51
CA GLN A 196 -2.47 10.76 -9.00
C GLN A 196 -2.78 11.97 -9.88
N ALA A 197 -3.38 13.01 -9.31
CA ALA A 197 -3.54 14.28 -9.97
C ALA A 197 -2.21 15.05 -10.06
N GLN A 198 -2.07 15.82 -11.13
CA GLN A 198 -0.86 16.54 -11.50
C GLN A 198 -1.18 18.03 -11.67
N GLY A 199 -0.40 18.86 -10.97
CA GLY A 199 -0.48 20.32 -11.08
C GLY A 199 -1.79 20.93 -10.60
N GLU A 200 -1.94 22.21 -10.87
CA GLU A 200 -3.15 22.97 -10.54
C GLU A 200 -4.29 22.67 -11.52
N PRO A 201 -5.56 22.76 -11.08
CA PRO A 201 -6.71 22.63 -11.97
C PRO A 201 -6.60 23.57 -13.16
N GLN A 202 -6.86 23.03 -14.35
CA GLN A 202 -6.98 23.80 -15.58
C GLN A 202 -8.44 24.17 -15.81
N THR A 203 -8.68 25.23 -16.57
CA THR A 203 -10.01 25.59 -17.08
C THR A 203 -9.86 25.94 -18.54
N GLU A 204 -10.48 25.16 -19.41
CA GLU A 204 -10.43 25.35 -20.86
C GLU A 204 -11.76 24.98 -21.50
N THR A 205 -11.87 25.24 -22.80
CA THR A 205 -12.87 24.59 -23.63
C THR A 205 -12.46 23.14 -23.78
N ASP A 206 -13.30 22.24 -23.32
CA ASP A 206 -13.02 20.83 -23.44
C ASP A 206 -13.51 20.32 -24.79
N ASP A 207 -12.58 19.95 -25.67
CA ASP A 207 -12.88 19.34 -26.97
C ASP A 207 -13.61 17.99 -26.83
N PHE A 208 -13.42 17.27 -25.70
CA PHE A 208 -14.07 15.99 -25.42
C PHE A 208 -15.56 16.14 -25.10
N PHE A 209 -15.92 17.13 -24.28
CA PHE A 209 -17.32 17.43 -23.93
C PHE A 209 -17.95 18.52 -24.81
N GLN A 210 -17.16 19.16 -25.68
CA GLN A 210 -17.53 20.35 -26.45
C GLN A 210 -18.17 21.43 -25.56
N GLN A 211 -17.58 21.66 -24.38
CA GLN A 211 -18.13 22.57 -23.37
C GLN A 211 -17.06 23.59 -22.96
N GLU A 212 -17.44 24.87 -22.94
CA GLU A 212 -16.58 25.94 -22.45
C GLU A 212 -16.59 26.01 -20.91
N GLY A 213 -15.44 26.40 -20.34
CA GLY A 213 -15.30 26.67 -18.91
C GLY A 213 -15.28 25.41 -18.04
N VAL A 214 -14.87 24.28 -18.60
CA VAL A 214 -14.76 23.02 -17.86
C VAL A 214 -13.46 23.01 -17.06
N SER A 215 -13.56 22.74 -15.76
CA SER A 215 -12.39 22.60 -14.89
C SER A 215 -12.04 21.13 -14.63
N TYR A 216 -10.76 20.80 -14.80
CA TYR A 216 -10.24 19.47 -14.56
C TYR A 216 -8.80 19.50 -14.03
N LYS A 217 -8.37 18.42 -13.38
CA LYS A 217 -6.97 18.11 -13.09
C LYS A 217 -6.48 17.05 -14.08
N THR A 218 -5.25 17.19 -14.55
CA THR A 218 -4.57 16.12 -15.29
C THR A 218 -4.25 14.99 -14.32
N VAL A 219 -4.40 13.73 -14.74
CA VAL A 219 -4.14 12.58 -13.87
C VAL A 219 -3.22 11.54 -14.50
N VAL A 220 -2.50 10.80 -13.66
CA VAL A 220 -1.61 9.69 -14.03
C VAL A 220 -1.94 8.47 -13.16
N PHE A 221 -1.73 7.26 -13.66
CA PHE A 221 -1.80 6.06 -12.83
C PHE A 221 -0.73 5.05 -13.24
N GLU A 222 -0.03 4.51 -12.25
CA GLU A 222 1.08 3.61 -12.52
C GLU A 222 0.63 2.24 -13.02
N THR A 223 1.61 1.42 -13.43
CA THR A 223 1.32 0.07 -13.90
C THR A 223 0.80 -0.79 -12.76
N MET A 224 -0.36 -1.40 -12.94
CA MET A 224 -0.95 -2.38 -12.02
C MET A 224 -1.21 -3.70 -12.73
N GLY A 225 -1.05 -4.82 -12.01
CA GLY A 225 -1.52 -6.12 -12.49
C GLY A 225 -3.05 -6.22 -12.42
N THR A 226 -3.65 -6.97 -13.33
CA THR A 226 -5.07 -7.35 -13.29
C THR A 226 -5.20 -8.82 -12.90
N PRO A 227 -6.37 -9.32 -12.46
CA PRO A 227 -6.57 -10.76 -12.22
C PRO A 227 -6.68 -11.58 -13.52
N TYR A 228 -6.61 -10.93 -14.69
CA TYR A 228 -6.73 -11.58 -15.98
C TYR A 228 -5.38 -12.00 -16.54
N SER A 229 -5.39 -13.05 -17.37
CA SER A 229 -4.21 -13.57 -18.06
C SER A 229 -4.50 -13.75 -19.54
N TYR A 230 -3.47 -13.68 -20.38
CA TYR A 230 -3.59 -13.84 -21.82
C TYR A 230 -2.68 -14.95 -22.36
N GLY A 231 -3.29 -16.09 -22.66
CA GLY A 231 -2.59 -17.27 -23.19
C GLY A 231 -1.37 -17.66 -22.35
N ASP A 232 -0.28 -18.01 -23.03
CA ASP A 232 1.00 -18.36 -22.40
C ASP A 232 1.83 -17.13 -21.97
N TYR A 233 1.34 -15.92 -22.20
CA TYR A 233 2.06 -14.67 -21.88
C TYR A 233 1.81 -14.17 -20.44
N GLY A 234 0.98 -14.88 -19.67
CA GLY A 234 0.77 -14.62 -18.26
C GLY A 234 -0.20 -13.48 -17.97
N GLN A 235 0.00 -12.84 -16.81
CA GLN A 235 -0.87 -11.79 -16.27
C GLN A 235 -0.94 -10.57 -17.22
N ILE A 236 -2.14 -10.01 -17.37
CA ILE A 236 -2.36 -8.73 -18.05
C ILE A 236 -2.14 -7.61 -17.04
N SER A 237 -1.32 -6.63 -17.42
CA SER A 237 -1.10 -5.39 -16.66
C SER A 237 -1.75 -4.20 -17.36
N LEU A 238 -2.21 -3.24 -16.58
CA LEU A 238 -2.80 -1.98 -17.01
C LEU A 238 -1.89 -0.83 -16.59
N SER A 239 -1.62 0.12 -17.48
CA SER A 239 -0.99 1.41 -17.16
C SER A 239 -1.63 2.54 -17.96
N ASP A 240 -1.45 3.78 -17.56
CA ASP A 240 -1.83 4.88 -18.45
C ASP A 240 -0.85 4.98 -19.62
N TYR A 241 -1.31 5.57 -20.74
CA TYR A 241 -0.50 5.67 -21.96
C TYR A 241 0.83 6.39 -21.72
N ALA A 242 0.83 7.49 -20.96
CA ALA A 242 2.04 8.27 -20.72
C ALA A 242 3.07 7.47 -19.90
N THR A 243 2.60 6.73 -18.90
CA THR A 243 3.43 5.81 -18.10
C THR A 243 4.04 4.71 -18.97
N TYR A 244 3.25 4.08 -19.85
CA TYR A 244 3.76 3.07 -20.79
C TYR A 244 4.78 3.64 -21.79
N ALA A 245 4.50 4.80 -22.37
CA ALA A 245 5.34 5.43 -23.39
C ALA A 245 6.57 6.15 -22.79
N GLY A 246 6.59 6.41 -21.49
CA GLY A 246 7.61 7.25 -20.84
C GLY A 246 7.56 8.72 -21.27
N ASP A 247 6.39 9.20 -21.68
CA ASP A 247 6.20 10.54 -22.26
C ASP A 247 4.90 11.19 -21.75
N GLN A 248 5.05 12.25 -20.95
CA GLN A 248 3.93 12.96 -20.33
C GLN A 248 3.06 13.74 -21.33
N SER A 249 3.50 13.93 -22.58
CA SER A 249 2.65 14.58 -23.60
C SER A 249 1.37 13.79 -23.91
N TYR A 250 1.35 12.48 -23.62
CA TYR A 250 0.17 11.64 -23.77
C TYR A 250 -0.87 11.80 -22.65
N LEU A 251 -0.59 12.57 -21.61
CA LEU A 251 -1.56 12.86 -20.53
C LEU A 251 -2.68 13.81 -20.97
N TYR A 252 -2.66 14.34 -22.20
CA TYR A 252 -3.64 15.30 -22.69
C TYR A 252 -5.10 14.86 -22.47
N TYR A 253 -5.37 13.56 -22.60
CA TYR A 253 -6.70 12.98 -22.41
C TYR A 253 -6.97 12.50 -20.99
N ASN A 254 -5.98 12.44 -20.11
CA ASN A 254 -6.17 11.92 -18.76
C ASN A 254 -6.63 13.03 -17.82
N ARG A 255 -7.92 13.03 -17.51
CA ARG A 255 -8.60 14.14 -16.84
C ARG A 255 -9.52 13.65 -15.73
N LEU A 256 -9.43 14.32 -14.58
CA LEU A 256 -10.41 14.26 -13.49
C LEU A 256 -11.11 15.61 -13.39
N TYR A 257 -12.41 15.61 -13.63
CA TYR A 257 -13.23 16.82 -13.72
C TYR A 257 -13.81 17.21 -12.37
N ALA A 258 -14.16 18.49 -12.22
CA ALA A 258 -14.76 19.03 -11.00
C ALA A 258 -16.09 18.36 -10.60
N ASN A 259 -16.79 17.75 -11.55
CA ASN A 259 -18.00 16.96 -11.29
C ASN A 259 -17.72 15.50 -10.93
N ASN A 260 -16.46 15.11 -10.68
CA ASN A 260 -15.99 13.74 -10.41
C ASN A 260 -16.05 12.78 -11.60
N TYR A 261 -16.33 13.27 -12.82
CA TYR A 261 -16.10 12.46 -14.01
C TYR A 261 -14.58 12.22 -14.18
N LEU A 262 -14.19 11.01 -14.51
CA LEU A 262 -12.80 10.64 -14.82
C LEU A 262 -12.76 10.05 -16.22
N TYR A 263 -11.76 10.40 -17.01
CA TYR A 263 -11.37 9.65 -18.19
C TYR A 263 -9.85 9.57 -18.27
N ALA A 264 -9.32 8.39 -18.55
CA ALA A 264 -7.89 8.21 -18.78
C ALA A 264 -7.65 7.11 -19.82
N GLN A 265 -6.75 7.39 -20.77
CA GLN A 265 -6.31 6.39 -21.74
C GLN A 265 -5.39 5.38 -21.08
N SER A 266 -5.57 4.12 -21.43
CA SER A 266 -4.86 3.01 -20.84
C SER A 266 -4.19 2.11 -21.88
N ILE A 267 -3.11 1.46 -21.48
CA ILE A 267 -2.41 0.42 -22.23
C ILE A 267 -2.48 -0.87 -21.43
N TYR A 268 -2.88 -1.94 -22.13
CA TYR A 268 -2.83 -3.30 -21.62
C TYR A 268 -1.55 -3.96 -22.13
N THR A 269 -0.79 -4.59 -21.25
CA THR A 269 0.46 -5.29 -21.58
C THR A 269 0.48 -6.70 -20.98
N VAL A 270 1.31 -7.56 -21.58
CA VAL A 270 1.64 -8.90 -21.10
C VAL A 270 3.16 -9.08 -21.14
N SER A 271 3.69 -10.23 -20.72
CA SER A 271 5.15 -10.47 -20.75
C SER A 271 5.81 -10.31 -22.13
N ALA A 272 5.05 -10.49 -23.22
CA ALA A 272 5.51 -10.26 -24.60
C ALA A 272 5.44 -8.79 -25.06
N GLY A 273 4.93 -7.87 -24.23
CA GLY A 273 4.83 -6.44 -24.52
C GLY A 273 3.40 -5.95 -24.69
N TYR A 274 3.20 -5.00 -25.60
CA TYR A 274 1.90 -4.39 -25.90
C TYR A 274 0.85 -5.43 -26.27
N LEU A 275 -0.31 -5.36 -25.63
CA LEU A 275 -1.47 -6.16 -25.96
C LEU A 275 -2.53 -5.33 -26.69
N ALA A 276 -2.98 -4.23 -26.07
CA ALA A 276 -4.04 -3.39 -26.61
C ALA A 276 -4.05 -1.98 -25.98
N GLN A 277 -4.71 -1.04 -26.64
CA GLN A 277 -5.01 0.28 -26.10
C GLN A 277 -6.48 0.35 -25.72
N GLY A 278 -6.77 1.04 -24.62
CA GLY A 278 -8.11 1.23 -24.10
C GLY A 278 -8.24 2.54 -23.33
N TYR A 279 -9.27 2.59 -22.49
CA TYR A 279 -9.50 3.67 -21.54
C TYR A 279 -10.19 3.13 -20.30
N VAL A 280 -10.07 3.91 -19.22
CA VAL A 280 -10.88 3.79 -18.01
C VAL A 280 -11.63 5.10 -17.80
N GLN A 281 -12.91 4.99 -17.50
CA GLN A 281 -13.81 6.11 -17.27
C GLN A 281 -14.64 5.87 -16.01
N PHE A 282 -14.73 6.88 -15.14
CA PHE A 282 -15.71 6.90 -14.06
C PHE A 282 -16.76 7.95 -14.38
N VAL A 283 -18.03 7.54 -14.35
CA VAL A 283 -19.17 8.43 -14.58
C VAL A 283 -19.97 8.50 -13.28
N PRO A 284 -19.99 9.66 -12.59
CA PRO A 284 -20.80 9.86 -11.39
C PRO A 284 -22.30 9.72 -11.74
N ASP A 285 -23.09 9.27 -10.76
CA ASP A 285 -24.56 9.16 -10.87
C ASP A 285 -25.27 10.53 -11.01
#